data_AF-A0A4Y3KNK6-F1
#
_entry.id   AF-A0A4Y3KNK6-F1
#
_cell.length_a   1.000
_cell.length_b   1.000
_cell.length_c   1.000
_cell.angle_alpha   90.00
_cell.angle_beta   90.00
_cell.angle_gamma   90.00
#
_symmetry.space_group_name_H-M   'P 1'
#
loop_
_entity.id
_entity.type
_entity.pdbx_description
1 polymer ?
#
loop_
_entity_poly.entity_id
_entity_poly.type
_entity_poly.pdbx_seq_one_letter_code
_entity_poly.pdbx_strand_id
1 'polypeptide(L)'
;MATSLLDRAIYSYADVDRLVGVHTGTARRWLEGYTRGGHFYEPVLRAEPTGADSVTWGEMVEARLLAEFRSRDVPVQRMRPAIVRLRAEFGPYPLAHSHTLLDVEGRELVRYVEEEVGLDSRLRLVVVRNNQFVLTETTERFRAAVDYEDGVVSRLRPEARTPDVFMDARRAFGQPAVRNVRTDTIAEAYRAGTSREDIADLFDLTNDQVDAALRFEMIVGDQAA
;
A
#
# COMPACT_ATOMS: atom_id res chain seq x y z
N MET A 1 -24.11 3.43 10.38
CA MET A 1 -23.68 2.58 9.27
C MET A 1 -22.36 1.96 9.66
N ALA A 2 -22.15 0.66 9.47
CA ALA A 2 -20.86 0.06 9.76
C ALA A 2 -19.81 0.67 8.81
N THR A 3 -18.76 1.28 9.35
CA THR A 3 -17.63 1.78 8.54
C THR A 3 -17.05 0.59 7.78
N SER A 4 -16.99 0.67 6.45
CA SER A 4 -16.33 -0.36 5.64
C SER A 4 -14.87 -0.51 6.09
N LEU A 5 -14.27 -1.68 5.91
CA LEU A 5 -12.88 -1.88 6.31
C LEU A 5 -11.94 -0.84 5.68
N LEU A 6 -12.19 -0.50 4.41
CA LEU A 6 -11.38 0.44 3.63
C LEU A 6 -11.50 1.88 4.15
N ASP A 7 -12.65 2.28 4.72
CA ASP A 7 -12.90 3.64 5.21
C ASP A 7 -12.30 3.92 6.61
N ARG A 8 -11.61 2.94 7.20
CA ARG A 8 -10.95 3.15 8.50
C ARG A 8 -9.78 4.12 8.37
N ALA A 9 -10.00 5.37 8.79
CA ALA A 9 -8.98 6.41 8.89
C ALA A 9 -8.11 6.22 10.15
N ILE A 10 -6.98 5.52 10.00
CA ILE A 10 -6.11 5.11 11.13
C ILE A 10 -4.64 5.45 10.93
N TYR A 11 -4.27 6.06 9.80
CA TYR A 11 -2.90 6.44 9.48
C TYR A 11 -2.76 7.95 9.30
N SER A 12 -1.58 8.48 9.54
CA SER A 12 -1.15 9.79 9.06
C SER A 12 -0.45 9.68 7.69
N TYR A 13 -0.21 10.82 7.03
CA TYR A 13 0.63 10.83 5.82
C TYR A 13 2.05 10.30 6.08
N ALA A 14 2.60 10.61 7.25
CA ALA A 14 3.94 10.15 7.63
C ALA A 14 3.98 8.64 7.84
N ASP A 15 2.91 8.05 8.38
CA ASP A 15 2.78 6.60 8.48
C ASP A 15 2.81 5.95 7.09
N VAL A 16 2.07 6.50 6.12
CA VAL A 16 2.08 6.00 4.74
C VAL A 16 3.48 6.11 4.13
N ASP A 17 4.12 7.28 4.25
CA ASP A 17 5.45 7.49 3.69
C ASP A 17 6.46 6.46 4.23
N ARG A 18 6.47 6.30 5.56
CA ARG A 18 7.32 5.36 6.27
C ARG A 18 7.02 3.91 5.89
N LEU A 19 5.77 3.48 5.98
CA LEU A 19 5.36 2.08 5.86
C LEU A 19 5.36 1.56 4.41
N VAL A 20 5.16 2.45 3.45
CA VAL A 20 5.20 2.12 2.02
C VAL A 20 6.61 2.33 1.42
N GLY A 21 7.54 2.93 2.18
CA GLY A 21 8.93 3.11 1.76
C GLY A 21 9.11 4.20 0.71
N VAL A 22 8.39 5.32 0.87
CA VAL A 22 8.47 6.49 -0.02
C VAL A 22 8.97 7.72 0.74
N HIS A 23 9.54 8.68 0.00
CA HIS A 23 10.09 9.88 0.63
C HIS A 23 9.00 10.71 1.34
N THR A 24 9.38 11.35 2.45
CA THR A 24 8.48 12.21 3.22
C THR A 24 7.75 13.24 2.36
N GLY A 25 6.44 13.34 2.57
CA GLY A 25 5.52 14.19 1.83
C GLY A 25 4.99 13.57 0.54
N THR A 26 5.41 12.37 0.15
CA THR A 26 4.93 11.71 -1.09
C THR A 26 3.47 11.30 -0.96
N ALA A 27 3.07 10.68 0.14
CA ALA A 27 1.70 10.30 0.42
C ALA A 27 0.76 11.52 0.40
N ARG A 28 1.18 12.64 1.02
CA ARG A 28 0.43 13.89 0.96
C ARG A 28 0.27 14.38 -0.48
N ARG A 29 1.33 14.33 -1.31
CA ARG A 29 1.21 14.71 -2.74
C ARG A 29 0.26 13.80 -3.52
N TRP A 30 0.24 12.50 -3.22
CA TRP A 30 -0.65 11.54 -3.88
C TRP A 30 -2.11 11.70 -3.45
N LEU A 31 -2.36 12.06 -2.20
CA LEU A 31 -3.71 12.16 -1.63
C LEU A 31 -4.31 13.57 -1.73
N GLU A 32 -3.50 14.61 -1.59
CA GLU A 32 -3.96 16.02 -1.56
C GLU A 32 -3.49 16.83 -2.78
N GLY A 33 -2.69 16.24 -3.66
CA GLY A 33 -2.06 17.00 -4.75
C GLY A 33 -0.98 17.95 -4.23
N TYR A 34 -0.45 18.79 -5.11
CA TYR A 34 0.59 19.75 -4.77
C TYR A 34 0.80 20.81 -5.85
N THR A 35 1.35 21.96 -5.46
CA THR A 35 1.75 23.01 -6.40
C THR A 35 3.25 22.96 -6.67
N ARG A 36 3.64 23.00 -7.95
CA ARG A 36 5.05 23.14 -8.36
C ARG A 36 5.13 24.07 -9.58
N GLY A 37 6.00 25.08 -9.50
CA GLY A 37 6.19 26.03 -10.61
C GLY A 37 4.92 26.82 -10.97
N GLY A 38 4.05 27.10 -9.98
CA GLY A 38 2.77 27.80 -10.21
C GLY A 38 1.65 26.93 -10.78
N HIS A 39 1.90 25.65 -11.07
CA HIS A 39 0.89 24.70 -11.52
C HIS A 39 0.46 23.77 -10.38
N PHE A 40 -0.86 23.60 -10.22
CA PHE A 40 -1.43 22.64 -9.27
C PHE A 40 -1.58 21.28 -9.94
N TYR A 41 -0.99 20.26 -9.32
CA TYR A 41 -1.14 18.87 -9.68
C TYR A 41 -2.19 18.25 -8.76
N GLU A 42 -3.27 17.75 -9.35
CA GLU A 42 -4.36 17.11 -8.62
C GLU A 42 -3.92 15.83 -7.89
N PRO A 43 -4.64 15.41 -6.84
CA PRO A 43 -4.45 14.11 -6.22
C PRO A 43 -4.47 12.95 -7.21
N VAL A 44 -3.63 11.95 -6.97
CA VAL A 44 -3.64 10.69 -7.72
C VAL A 44 -4.68 9.73 -7.14
N LEU A 45 -4.69 9.58 -5.81
CA LEU A 45 -5.47 8.58 -5.09
C LEU A 45 -6.86 9.06 -4.67
N ARG A 46 -6.98 10.31 -4.20
CA ARG A 46 -8.29 10.91 -3.92
C ARG A 46 -8.92 11.46 -5.20
N ALA A 47 -10.25 11.59 -5.20
CA ALA A 47 -10.94 12.29 -6.28
C ALA A 47 -10.61 13.79 -6.26
N GLU A 48 -10.66 14.37 -5.05
CA GLU A 48 -10.38 15.77 -4.74
C GLU A 48 -9.60 15.84 -3.42
N PRO A 49 -8.79 16.90 -3.20
CA PRO A 49 -8.15 17.12 -1.91
C PRO A 49 -9.20 17.33 -0.82
N THR A 50 -9.03 16.68 0.32
CA THR A 50 -10.01 16.76 1.43
C THR A 50 -9.55 17.69 2.55
N GLY A 51 -8.26 18.02 2.60
CA GLY A 51 -7.65 18.72 3.72
C GLY A 51 -7.60 17.89 5.01
N ALA A 52 -7.96 16.61 4.97
CA ALA A 52 -7.88 15.73 6.13
C ALA A 52 -6.41 15.46 6.51
N ASP A 53 -6.14 15.21 7.78
CA ASP A 53 -4.82 14.79 8.26
C ASP A 53 -4.69 13.27 8.42
N SER A 54 -5.79 12.56 8.19
CA SER A 54 -5.86 11.11 8.27
C SER A 54 -5.92 10.45 6.89
N VAL A 55 -5.44 9.22 6.85
CA VAL A 55 -5.41 8.35 5.68
C VAL A 55 -6.14 7.06 6.02
N THR A 56 -6.99 6.63 5.10
CA THR A 56 -7.80 5.41 5.25
C THR A 56 -7.00 4.15 4.95
N TRP A 57 -7.50 2.99 5.38
CA TRP A 57 -6.93 1.72 4.99
C TRP A 57 -6.95 1.50 3.47
N GLY A 58 -8.03 1.90 2.79
CA GLY A 58 -8.09 1.86 1.33
C GLY A 58 -6.99 2.69 0.68
N GLU A 59 -6.80 3.92 1.15
CA GLU A 59 -5.74 4.81 0.65
C GLU A 59 -4.34 4.27 0.91
N MET A 60 -4.09 3.67 2.08
CA MET A 60 -2.83 2.99 2.39
C MET A 60 -2.56 1.84 1.40
N VAL A 61 -3.58 1.02 1.11
CA VAL A 61 -3.49 -0.10 0.17
C VAL A 61 -3.19 0.39 -1.25
N GLU A 62 -3.91 1.42 -1.74
CA GLU A 62 -3.65 1.98 -3.06
C GLU A 62 -2.26 2.63 -3.13
N ALA A 63 -1.85 3.37 -2.09
CA ALA A 63 -0.50 3.94 -2.01
C ALA A 63 0.58 2.87 -2.08
N ARG A 64 0.37 1.71 -1.43
CA ARG A 64 1.29 0.58 -1.48
C ARG A 64 1.43 0.01 -2.89
N LEU A 65 0.36 -0.06 -3.67
CA LEU A 65 0.44 -0.43 -5.09
C LEU A 65 1.18 0.64 -5.91
N LEU A 66 0.84 1.92 -5.74
CA LEU A 66 1.50 3.03 -6.45
C LEU A 66 3.01 3.07 -6.22
N ALA A 67 3.46 2.70 -5.02
CA ALA A 67 4.87 2.65 -4.69
C ALA A 67 5.67 1.60 -5.48
N GLU A 68 5.01 0.54 -5.97
CA GLU A 68 5.66 -0.41 -6.89
C GLU A 68 6.02 0.25 -8.24
N PHE A 69 5.34 1.34 -8.61
CA PHE A 69 5.55 2.09 -9.84
C PHE A 69 6.47 3.32 -9.69
N ARG A 70 7.15 3.47 -8.54
CA ARG A 70 8.07 4.58 -8.18
C ARG A 70 9.32 4.74 -9.08
N SER A 71 9.32 4.24 -10.31
CA SER A 71 10.47 4.38 -11.21
C SER A 71 10.83 5.85 -11.45
N ARG A 72 12.12 6.17 -11.62
CA ARG A 72 12.60 7.53 -11.88
C ARG A 72 12.23 8.05 -13.29
N ASP A 73 11.81 7.15 -14.18
CA ASP A 73 11.61 7.48 -15.60
C ASP A 73 10.21 8.01 -15.90
N VAL A 74 9.19 7.55 -15.16
CA VAL A 74 7.80 7.93 -15.40
C VAL A 74 7.15 8.38 -14.10
N PRO A 75 6.67 9.64 -14.00
CA PRO A 75 6.01 10.11 -12.80
C PRO A 75 4.70 9.35 -12.53
N VAL A 76 4.51 8.89 -11.30
CA VAL A 76 3.26 8.24 -10.82
C VAL A 76 2.02 9.10 -11.05
N GLN A 77 2.17 10.43 -11.15
CA GLN A 77 1.10 11.35 -11.53
C GLN A 77 0.40 10.95 -12.84
N ARG A 78 1.11 10.30 -13.79
CA ARG A 78 0.53 9.83 -15.05
C ARG A 78 -0.42 8.64 -14.87
N MET A 79 -0.48 8.01 -13.71
CA MET A 79 -1.49 7.00 -13.38
C MET A 79 -2.87 7.62 -13.07
N ARG A 80 -2.93 8.91 -12.72
CA ARG A 80 -4.18 9.56 -12.29
C ARG A 80 -5.36 9.32 -13.25
N PRO A 81 -5.24 9.51 -14.58
CA PRO A 81 -6.37 9.31 -15.49
C PRO A 81 -6.95 7.89 -15.42
N ALA A 82 -6.09 6.87 -15.35
CA ALA A 82 -6.52 5.48 -15.21
C ALA A 82 -7.23 5.26 -13.87
N ILE A 83 -6.68 5.75 -12.76
CA ILE A 83 -7.29 5.59 -11.43
C ILE A 83 -8.64 6.31 -11.34
N VAL A 84 -8.75 7.51 -11.89
CA VAL A 84 -10.02 8.25 -11.98
C VAL A 84 -11.06 7.45 -12.75
N ARG A 85 -10.68 6.89 -13.91
CA ARG A 85 -11.57 6.10 -14.75
C ARG A 85 -11.99 4.79 -14.07
N LEU A 86 -11.06 4.10 -13.39
CA LEU A 86 -11.34 2.90 -12.60
C LEU A 86 -12.25 3.21 -11.41
N ARG A 87 -12.06 4.36 -10.75
CA ARG A 87 -12.92 4.80 -9.64
C ARG A 87 -14.36 5.05 -10.12
N ALA A 88 -14.54 5.54 -11.34
CA ALA A 88 -15.87 5.72 -11.92
C ALA A 88 -16.59 4.38 -12.17
N GLU A 89 -15.86 3.31 -12.48
CA GLU A 89 -16.44 1.98 -12.71
C GLU A 89 -16.63 1.18 -11.42
N PHE A 90 -15.63 1.18 -10.54
CA PHE A 90 -15.58 0.31 -9.36
C PHE A 90 -15.90 1.02 -8.04
N GLY A 91 -16.05 2.34 -8.05
CA GLY A 91 -16.26 3.14 -6.85
C GLY A 91 -14.95 3.47 -6.11
N PRO A 92 -15.01 3.84 -4.82
CA PRO A 92 -13.84 4.28 -4.07
C PRO A 92 -12.82 3.15 -3.87
N TYR A 93 -11.55 3.54 -3.78
CA TYR A 93 -10.40 2.65 -3.65
C TYR A 93 -10.34 1.54 -4.70
N PRO A 94 -10.51 1.84 -6.01
CA PRO A 94 -10.63 0.81 -7.05
C PRO A 94 -9.49 -0.22 -7.01
N LEU A 95 -8.28 0.18 -6.62
CA LEU A 95 -7.12 -0.72 -6.60
C LEU A 95 -7.04 -1.61 -5.34
N ALA A 96 -7.91 -1.40 -4.36
CA ALA A 96 -8.00 -2.18 -3.13
C ALA A 96 -9.01 -3.35 -3.20
N HIS A 97 -9.72 -3.50 -4.32
CA HIS A 97 -10.72 -4.55 -4.51
C HIS A 97 -10.16 -5.73 -5.30
N SER A 98 -10.53 -6.95 -4.90
CA SER A 98 -10.09 -8.17 -5.59
C SER A 98 -10.59 -8.22 -7.04
N HIS A 99 -11.82 -7.77 -7.28
CA HIS A 99 -12.43 -7.85 -8.61
C HIS A 99 -11.65 -7.06 -9.66
N THR A 100 -10.95 -6.00 -9.27
CA THR A 100 -10.15 -5.19 -10.20
C THR A 100 -8.91 -5.93 -10.72
N LEU A 101 -8.27 -6.77 -9.89
CA LEU A 101 -6.97 -7.38 -10.21
C LEU A 101 -6.99 -8.92 -10.32
N LEU A 102 -7.99 -9.59 -9.77
CA LEU A 102 -8.07 -11.06 -9.74
C LEU A 102 -9.04 -11.63 -10.77
N ASP A 103 -10.14 -10.92 -11.05
CA ASP A 103 -11.17 -11.39 -11.97
C ASP A 103 -10.76 -11.12 -13.43
N VAL A 104 -11.19 -11.98 -14.34
CA VAL A 104 -10.84 -11.86 -15.76
C VAL A 104 -11.48 -10.60 -16.36
N GLU A 105 -12.76 -10.37 -16.07
CA GLU A 105 -13.53 -9.20 -16.49
C GLU A 105 -12.93 -7.91 -15.92
N GLY A 106 -12.47 -7.95 -14.67
CA GLY A 106 -11.78 -6.82 -14.06
C GLY A 106 -10.46 -6.48 -14.73
N ARG A 107 -9.63 -7.49 -15.04
CA ARG A 107 -8.38 -7.29 -15.78
C ARG A 107 -8.61 -6.78 -17.19
N GLU A 108 -9.65 -7.27 -17.87
CA GLU A 108 -10.07 -6.77 -19.17
C GLU A 108 -10.47 -5.29 -19.08
N LEU A 109 -11.27 -4.90 -18.09
CA LEU A 109 -11.64 -3.50 -17.88
C LEU A 109 -10.43 -2.62 -17.56
N VAL A 110 -9.53 -3.09 -16.68
CA VAL A 110 -8.27 -2.37 -16.39
C VAL A 110 -7.48 -2.18 -17.68
N ARG A 111 -7.32 -3.22 -18.50
CA ARG A 111 -6.61 -3.11 -19.78
C ARG A 111 -7.28 -2.12 -20.72
N TYR A 112 -8.61 -2.15 -20.83
CA TYR A 112 -9.38 -1.20 -21.63
C TYR A 112 -9.15 0.24 -21.17
N VAL A 113 -9.24 0.50 -19.85
CA VAL A 113 -8.99 1.82 -19.26
C VAL A 113 -7.57 2.31 -19.56
N GLU A 114 -6.57 1.45 -19.44
CA GLU A 114 -5.19 1.80 -19.77
C GLU A 114 -5.00 2.19 -21.25
N GLU A 115 -5.72 1.55 -22.18
CA GLU A 115 -5.73 1.93 -23.59
C GLU A 115 -6.46 3.26 -23.82
N GLU A 116 -7.65 3.40 -23.24
CA GLU A 116 -8.52 4.57 -23.36
C GLU A 116 -7.78 5.86 -22.95
N VAL A 117 -7.09 5.82 -21.80
CA VAL A 117 -6.36 6.99 -21.28
C VAL A 117 -4.94 7.12 -21.84
N GLY A 118 -4.50 6.19 -22.68
CA GLY A 118 -3.13 6.16 -23.22
C GLY A 118 -2.05 5.99 -22.16
N LEU A 119 -2.28 5.12 -21.17
CA LEU A 119 -1.34 4.92 -20.05
C LEU A 119 0.01 4.39 -20.55
N ASP A 120 1.08 5.02 -20.05
CA ASP A 120 2.46 4.63 -20.30
C ASP A 120 2.68 3.15 -19.99
N SER A 121 3.38 2.43 -20.87
CA SER A 121 3.58 0.98 -20.73
C SER A 121 4.29 0.59 -19.44
N ARG A 122 5.11 1.49 -18.87
CA ARG A 122 5.82 1.28 -17.59
C ARG A 122 4.90 1.40 -16.37
N LEU A 123 3.73 1.99 -16.53
CA LEU A 123 2.72 2.19 -15.48
C LEU A 123 1.54 1.23 -15.59
N ARG A 124 1.55 0.33 -16.58
CA ARG A 124 0.46 -0.63 -16.77
C ARG A 124 0.39 -1.63 -15.63
N LEU A 125 -0.82 -1.82 -15.12
CA LEU A 125 -1.20 -2.85 -14.19
C LEU A 125 -1.38 -4.20 -14.89
N VAL A 126 -1.93 -4.19 -16.11
CA VAL A 126 -2.28 -5.38 -16.90
C VAL A 126 -1.65 -5.30 -18.30
N VAL A 127 -1.21 -6.44 -18.82
CA VAL A 127 -0.71 -6.58 -20.20
C VAL A 127 -1.32 -7.82 -20.85
N VAL A 128 -1.29 -7.86 -22.18
CA VAL A 128 -1.70 -9.06 -22.94
C VAL A 128 -0.48 -9.92 -23.21
N ARG A 129 -0.50 -11.18 -22.80
CA ARG A 129 0.50 -12.19 -23.17
C ARG A 129 -0.22 -13.46 -23.62
N ASN A 130 0.16 -14.00 -24.78
CA ASN A 130 -0.47 -15.21 -25.34
C ASN A 130 -2.02 -15.13 -25.36
N ASN A 131 -2.56 -13.97 -25.77
CA ASN A 131 -4.01 -13.69 -25.81
C ASN A 131 -4.71 -13.74 -24.44
N GLN A 132 -3.98 -13.65 -23.33
CA GLN A 132 -4.53 -13.56 -21.98
C GLN A 132 -4.16 -12.24 -21.31
N PHE A 133 -5.11 -11.69 -20.54
CA PHE A 133 -4.86 -10.54 -19.67
C PHE A 133 -4.11 -11.00 -18.42
N VAL A 134 -2.86 -10.57 -18.28
CA VAL A 134 -1.98 -10.93 -17.17
C VAL A 134 -1.52 -9.68 -16.45
N LEU A 135 -1.32 -9.77 -15.14
CA LEU A 135 -0.76 -8.67 -14.37
C LEU A 135 0.70 -8.44 -14.80
N THR A 136 1.14 -7.19 -14.76
CA THR A 136 2.57 -6.88 -14.88
C THR A 136 3.32 -7.37 -13.65
N GLU A 137 4.64 -7.56 -13.78
CA GLU A 137 5.48 -8.02 -12.66
C GLU A 137 5.34 -7.10 -11.43
N THR A 138 5.24 -5.80 -11.67
CA THR A 138 5.01 -4.76 -10.66
C THR A 138 3.70 -4.99 -9.90
N THR A 139 2.61 -5.26 -10.61
CA THR A 139 1.31 -5.55 -10.00
C THR A 139 1.28 -6.92 -9.32
N GLU A 140 2.00 -7.91 -9.86
CA GLU A 140 2.14 -9.23 -9.22
C GLU A 140 2.85 -9.14 -7.86
N ARG A 141 3.87 -8.27 -7.73
CA ARG A 141 4.50 -8.01 -6.43
C ARG A 141 3.51 -7.50 -5.39
N PHE A 142 2.65 -6.56 -5.78
CA PHE A 142 1.57 -6.10 -4.91
C PHE A 142 0.56 -7.23 -4.60
N ARG A 143 0.11 -7.96 -5.61
CA ARG A 143 -0.83 -9.09 -5.45
C ARG A 143 -0.29 -10.18 -4.53
N ALA A 144 1.02 -10.41 -4.52
CA ALA A 144 1.68 -11.34 -3.60
C ALA A 144 1.79 -10.79 -2.16
N ALA A 145 1.77 -9.46 -2.00
CA ALA A 145 1.88 -8.80 -0.71
C ALA A 145 0.54 -8.71 0.05
N VAL A 146 -0.60 -8.76 -0.64
CA VAL A 146 -1.94 -8.59 -0.04
C VAL A 146 -2.72 -9.89 0.07
N ASP A 147 -3.57 -9.96 1.10
CA ASP A 147 -4.63 -10.95 1.22
C ASP A 147 -6.00 -10.25 1.10
N TYR A 148 -6.97 -10.92 0.48
CA TYR A 148 -8.33 -10.40 0.29
C TYR A 148 -9.33 -11.17 1.15
N GLU A 149 -10.28 -10.45 1.75
CA GLU A 149 -11.47 -11.00 2.40
C GLU A 149 -12.68 -10.16 2.01
N ASP A 150 -13.82 -10.79 1.74
CA ASP A 150 -15.06 -10.13 1.34
C ASP A 150 -14.88 -9.15 0.15
N GLY A 151 -13.99 -9.49 -0.79
CA GLY A 151 -13.74 -8.73 -2.00
C GLY A 151 -12.79 -7.53 -1.86
N VAL A 152 -12.25 -7.27 -0.66
CA VAL A 152 -11.33 -6.14 -0.39
C VAL A 152 -10.04 -6.61 0.27
N VAL A 153 -8.96 -5.83 0.14
CA VAL A 153 -7.71 -6.13 0.86
C VAL A 153 -7.94 -6.09 2.37
N SER A 154 -7.71 -7.21 3.04
CA SER A 154 -7.85 -7.34 4.50
C SER A 154 -6.52 -7.26 5.23
N ARG A 155 -5.46 -7.77 4.61
CA ARG A 155 -4.10 -7.74 5.14
C ARG A 155 -3.09 -7.37 4.07
N LEU A 156 -2.04 -6.68 4.48
CA LEU A 156 -0.97 -6.22 3.60
C LEU A 156 0.39 -6.50 4.24
N ARG A 157 1.33 -7.04 3.46
CA ARG A 157 2.74 -7.11 3.83
C ARG A 157 3.44 -5.82 3.35
N PRO A 158 3.93 -4.96 4.25
CA PRO A 158 4.57 -3.71 3.83
C PRO A 158 5.89 -3.95 3.09
N GLU A 159 6.70 -4.93 3.54
CA GLU A 159 8.05 -5.20 3.04
C GLU A 159 8.22 -6.70 2.71
N ALA A 160 8.61 -6.99 1.47
CA ALA A 160 8.73 -8.36 0.97
C ALA A 160 9.83 -9.18 1.66
N ARG A 161 10.86 -8.51 2.20
CA ARG A 161 11.97 -9.16 2.94
C ARG A 161 11.59 -9.59 4.36
N THR A 162 10.39 -9.25 4.83
CA THR A 162 9.89 -9.57 6.18
C THR A 162 8.49 -10.18 6.08
N PRO A 163 8.37 -11.42 5.55
CA PRO A 163 7.09 -12.01 5.17
C PRO A 163 6.14 -12.30 6.35
N ASP A 164 6.65 -12.35 7.58
CA ASP A 164 5.87 -12.55 8.80
C ASP A 164 5.27 -11.26 9.38
N VAL A 165 5.64 -10.10 8.82
CA VAL A 165 5.12 -8.80 9.24
C VAL A 165 3.93 -8.42 8.38
N PHE A 166 2.80 -8.17 9.02
CA PHE A 166 1.55 -7.80 8.37
C PHE A 166 0.95 -6.53 8.96
N MET A 167 0.25 -5.79 8.12
CA MET A 167 -0.68 -4.72 8.50
C MET A 167 -2.11 -5.23 8.30
N ASP A 168 -2.98 -4.96 9.27
CA ASP A 168 -4.40 -5.32 9.25
C ASP A 168 -5.18 -4.21 9.97
N ALA A 169 -6.07 -3.50 9.29
CA ALA A 169 -6.83 -2.40 9.88
C ALA A 169 -7.80 -2.82 11.03
N ARG A 170 -7.99 -4.13 11.27
CA ARG A 170 -8.76 -4.67 12.40
C ARG A 170 -7.89 -4.98 13.62
N ARG A 171 -6.56 -4.97 13.50
CA ARG A 171 -5.62 -5.40 14.55
C ARG A 171 -4.46 -4.43 14.69
N ALA A 172 -3.90 -4.31 15.89
CA ALA A 172 -2.74 -3.42 16.13
C ALA A 172 -2.90 -1.99 15.57
N PHE A 173 -4.13 -1.49 15.43
CA PHE A 173 -4.47 -0.22 14.77
C PHE A 173 -3.88 -0.08 13.36
N GLY A 174 -3.80 -1.17 12.60
CA GLY A 174 -3.24 -1.17 11.25
C GLY A 174 -1.72 -1.12 11.19
N GLN A 175 -1.04 -0.97 12.33
CA GLN A 175 0.42 -0.91 12.37
C GLN A 175 1.04 -2.27 12.05
N PRO A 176 2.27 -2.30 11.52
CA PRO A 176 2.95 -3.56 11.19
C PRO A 176 3.17 -4.39 12.45
N ALA A 177 2.75 -5.65 12.39
CA ALA A 177 2.76 -6.56 13.52
C ALA A 177 3.13 -7.99 13.11
N VAL A 178 3.69 -8.73 14.06
CA VAL A 178 3.90 -10.18 13.99
C VAL A 178 3.03 -10.82 15.07
N ARG A 179 2.15 -11.76 14.69
CA ARG A 179 1.13 -12.36 15.59
C ARG A 179 0.36 -11.31 16.44
N ASN A 180 0.03 -10.16 15.86
CA ASN A 180 -0.66 -9.02 16.49
C ASN A 180 0.18 -8.19 17.49
N VAL A 181 1.46 -8.50 17.66
CA VAL A 181 2.40 -7.68 18.44
C VAL A 181 3.07 -6.70 17.50
N ARG A 182 2.99 -5.40 17.80
CA ARG A 182 3.55 -4.36 16.93
C ARG A 182 5.07 -4.49 16.85
N THR A 183 5.59 -4.33 15.64
CA THR A 183 7.02 -4.39 15.36
C THR A 183 7.81 -3.29 16.07
N ASP A 184 7.24 -2.08 16.20
CA ASP A 184 7.82 -0.99 16.97
C ASP A 184 7.98 -1.32 18.46
N THR A 185 6.99 -1.97 19.07
CA THR A 185 7.02 -2.40 20.47
C THR A 185 8.13 -3.42 20.71
N ILE A 186 8.30 -4.36 19.77
CA ILE A 186 9.42 -5.33 19.78
C ILE A 186 10.76 -4.60 19.66
N ALA A 187 10.86 -3.64 18.73
CA ALA A 187 12.09 -2.86 18.52
C ALA A 187 12.43 -1.94 19.69
N GLU A 188 11.43 -1.39 20.39
CA GLU A 188 11.61 -0.59 21.60
C GLU A 188 12.15 -1.44 22.75
N ALA A 189 11.57 -2.62 22.99
CA ALA A 189 12.07 -3.55 24.01
C ALA A 189 13.53 -3.96 23.74
N TYR A 190 13.86 -4.28 22.48
CA TYR A 190 15.22 -4.62 22.09
C TYR A 190 16.19 -3.44 22.30
N ARG A 191 15.80 -2.22 21.90
CA ARG A 191 16.59 -0.99 22.13
C ARG A 191 16.78 -0.67 23.62
N ALA A 192 15.84 -1.06 24.47
CA ALA A 192 15.94 -0.93 25.92
C ALA A 192 16.87 -1.98 26.56
N GLY A 193 17.40 -2.93 25.79
CA GLY A 193 18.36 -3.94 26.24
C GLY A 193 17.76 -5.30 26.57
N THR A 194 16.46 -5.53 26.31
CA THR A 194 15.86 -6.85 26.44
C THR A 194 16.41 -7.80 25.36
N SER A 195 16.78 -9.02 25.75
CA SER A 195 17.32 -10.00 24.80
C SER A 195 16.23 -10.49 23.84
N ARG A 196 16.63 -11.06 22.69
CA ARG A 196 15.67 -11.59 21.70
C ARG A 196 14.84 -12.74 22.28
N GLU A 197 15.47 -13.60 23.08
CA GLU A 197 14.84 -14.74 23.74
C GLU A 197 13.79 -14.27 24.75
N ASP A 198 14.12 -13.29 25.59
CA ASP A 198 13.18 -12.72 26.56
C ASP A 198 11.99 -12.03 25.88
N ILE A 199 12.21 -11.35 24.75
CA ILE A 199 11.13 -10.74 23.94
C ILE A 199 10.24 -11.83 23.34
N ALA A 200 10.84 -12.89 22.81
CA ALA A 200 10.11 -14.02 22.23
C ALA A 200 9.20 -14.66 23.29
N ASP A 201 9.73 -14.93 24.48
CA ASP A 201 8.98 -15.49 25.60
C ASP A 201 7.89 -14.53 26.10
N LEU A 202 8.19 -13.24 26.25
CA LEU A 202 7.25 -12.22 26.73
C LEU A 202 6.01 -12.09 25.84
N PHE A 203 6.20 -12.21 24.53
CA PHE A 203 5.16 -11.95 23.53
C PHE A 203 4.59 -13.23 22.89
N ASP A 204 4.99 -14.42 23.36
CA ASP A 204 4.65 -15.72 22.74
C ASP A 204 4.98 -15.75 21.23
N LEU A 205 6.20 -15.34 20.90
CA LEU A 205 6.74 -15.31 19.54
C LEU A 205 7.89 -16.32 19.39
N THR A 206 8.22 -16.68 18.16
CA THR A 206 9.49 -17.37 17.87
C THR A 206 10.64 -16.36 17.73
N ASN A 207 11.88 -16.81 17.92
CA ASN A 207 13.06 -15.96 17.64
C ASN A 207 13.06 -15.43 16.20
N ASP A 208 12.63 -16.24 15.23
CA ASP A 208 12.51 -15.81 13.83
C ASP A 208 11.49 -14.68 13.65
N GLN A 209 10.38 -14.72 14.40
CA GLN A 209 9.35 -13.68 14.40
C GLN A 209 9.86 -12.37 15.00
N VAL A 210 10.63 -12.46 16.09
CA VAL A 210 11.32 -11.30 16.68
C VAL A 210 12.33 -10.72 15.68
N ASP A 211 13.16 -11.56 15.06
CA ASP A 211 14.13 -11.13 14.06
C ASP A 211 13.48 -10.51 12.82
N ALA A 212 12.32 -11.02 12.38
CA ALA A 212 11.55 -10.44 11.29
C ALA A 212 11.02 -9.05 11.64
N ALA A 213 10.50 -8.86 12.85
CA ALA A 213 10.03 -7.56 13.35
C ALA A 213 11.17 -6.54 13.46
N LEU A 214 12.33 -6.94 14.02
CA LEU A 214 13.51 -6.08 14.12
C LEU A 214 14.05 -5.70 12.74
N ARG A 215 14.15 -6.67 11.82
CA ARG A 215 14.59 -6.43 10.44
C ARG A 215 13.66 -5.44 9.73
N PHE A 216 12.36 -5.54 9.95
CA PHE A 216 11.38 -4.61 9.38
C PHE A 216 11.64 -3.18 9.85
N GLU A 217 11.77 -2.96 11.16
CA GLU A 217 12.01 -1.63 11.72
C GLU A 217 13.36 -1.03 11.28
N MET A 218 14.40 -1.86 11.10
CA MET A 218 15.66 -1.42 10.50
C MET A 218 15.50 -0.96 9.04
N ILE A 219 14.82 -1.77 8.21
CA ILE A 219 14.59 -1.44 6.80
C ILE A 219 13.81 -0.13 6.66
N VAL A 220 12.74 -0.01 7.43
CA VAL A 220 11.83 1.15 7.35
C VAL A 220 12.48 2.40 7.94
N GLY A 221 13.29 2.25 8.98
CA GLY A 221 14.11 3.34 9.53
C GLY A 221 15.10 3.92 8.51
N ASP A 222 15.81 3.05 7.78
CA ASP A 222 16.79 3.47 6.76
C ASP A 222 16.13 4.14 5.54
N GLN A 223 14.91 3.75 5.18
CA GLN A 223 14.19 4.33 4.04
C GLN A 223 13.55 5.69 4.33
N ALA A 224 13.33 5.99 5.62
CA ALA A 224 12.77 7.26 6.07
C ALA A 224 13.84 8.35 6.32
N ALA A 225 15.13 7.97 6.35
CA ALA A 225 16.30 8.85 6.50
C ALA A 225 16.79 9.40 5.15
#